data_AF-B7BB10-F1
#
_entry.id   AF-B7BB10-F1
#
_cell.length_a   1.000
_cell.length_b   1.000
_cell.length_c   1.000
_cell.angle_alpha   90.00
_cell.angle_beta   90.00
_cell.angle_gamma   90.00
#
_symmetry.space_group_name_H-M   'P 1'
#
loop_
_entity.id
_entity.type
_entity.pdbx_description
1 polymer ?
#
loop_
_entity_poly.entity_id
_entity_poly.type
_entity_poly.pdbx_seq_one_letter_code
_entity_poly.pdbx_strand_id
1 'polypeptide(L)'
;QMAVYASTAKVDGKPLAGMIGTDALTKEQWAEIQTKVTKGGANIIALRGRSSFQSPSYVSIEMIAAAMGGKPFRWPAGAYVSNGKFDHIMMAWETSITKDGVALKEIKGTPEEEAALEKSYKHLCALRDEVIAMGVLPPISEWHALNPNIK
;
A
#
# COMPACT_ATOMS: atom_id res chain seq x y z
N GLN A 1 6.63 -6.38 5.38
CA GLN A 1 7.54 -5.21 5.47
C GLN A 1 7.03 -4.15 4.51
N MET A 2 6.92 -2.88 4.91
CA MET A 2 6.36 -1.84 4.04
C MET A 2 7.43 -1.38 3.03
N ALA A 3 7.10 -1.34 1.74
CA ALA A 3 7.97 -0.78 0.71
C ALA A 3 7.78 0.74 0.66
N VAL A 4 8.85 1.50 0.91
CA VAL A 4 8.80 2.98 0.93
C VAL A 4 9.42 3.52 -0.34
N TYR A 5 8.61 4.21 -1.14
CA TYR A 5 9.02 4.81 -2.41
C TYR A 5 9.43 6.28 -2.20
N ALA A 6 10.57 6.52 -1.57
CA ALA A 6 11.08 7.86 -1.28
C ALA A 6 11.37 8.67 -2.57
N SER A 7 11.66 7.98 -3.68
CA SER A 7 11.85 8.58 -5.01
C SER A 7 10.63 9.38 -5.50
N THR A 8 9.43 9.07 -5.00
CA THR A 8 8.17 9.71 -5.41
C THR A 8 7.86 10.99 -4.63
N ALA A 9 8.55 11.23 -3.52
CA ALA A 9 8.24 12.31 -2.59
C ALA A 9 9.11 13.56 -2.80
N LYS A 10 8.54 14.72 -2.48
CA LYS A 10 9.22 16.01 -2.45
C LYS A 10 8.93 16.73 -1.14
N VAL A 11 9.92 17.46 -0.62
CA VAL A 11 9.78 18.38 0.51
C VAL A 11 10.06 19.78 -0.02
N ASP A 12 9.05 20.65 0.01
CA ASP A 12 9.09 22.00 -0.58
C ASP A 12 9.63 22.02 -2.02
N GLY A 13 9.14 21.08 -2.83
CA GLY A 13 9.51 20.93 -4.24
C GLY A 13 10.86 20.24 -4.48
N LYS A 14 11.69 20.02 -3.46
CA LYS A 14 12.98 19.33 -3.56
C LYS A 14 12.82 17.82 -3.37
N PRO A 15 13.48 16.95 -4.16
CA PRO A 15 13.35 15.50 -4.04
C PRO A 15 13.78 14.98 -2.66
N LEU A 16 12.93 14.18 -2.01
CA LEU A 16 13.24 13.58 -0.71
C LEU A 16 14.45 12.65 -0.80
N ALA A 17 14.53 11.84 -1.86
CA ALA A 17 15.64 10.92 -2.10
C ALA A 17 17.02 11.62 -2.10
N GLY A 18 17.08 12.88 -2.54
CA GLY A 18 18.32 13.67 -2.53
C GLY A 18 18.68 14.29 -1.17
N MET A 19 17.77 14.25 -0.19
CA MET A 19 18.02 14.75 1.17
C MET A 19 18.49 13.65 2.11
N ILE A 20 18.08 12.40 1.88
CA ILE A 20 18.39 11.27 2.76
C ILE A 20 19.90 11.02 2.78
N GLY A 21 20.47 10.98 3.98
CA GLY A 21 21.90 10.80 4.20
C GLY A 21 22.74 12.08 4.07
N THR A 22 22.10 13.24 4.02
CA THR A 22 22.75 14.56 4.11
C THR A 22 22.57 15.16 5.51
N ASP A 23 23.19 16.32 5.77
CA ASP A 23 22.99 17.06 7.02
C ASP A 23 21.55 17.52 7.23
N ALA A 24 20.77 17.66 6.15
CA ALA A 24 19.35 18.03 6.24
C ALA A 24 18.46 16.88 6.70
N LEU A 25 18.87 15.62 6.47
CA LEU A 25 18.16 14.42 6.90
C LEU A 25 19.14 13.25 6.96
N THR A 26 19.68 12.97 8.15
CA THR A 26 20.67 11.89 8.29
C THR A 26 20.02 10.51 8.08
N LYS A 27 20.84 9.48 7.87
CA LYS A 27 20.34 8.10 7.71
C LYS A 27 19.63 7.60 8.97
N GLU A 28 20.11 8.00 10.13
CA GLU A 28 19.56 7.66 11.44
C GLU A 28 18.18 8.32 11.62
N GLN A 29 18.07 9.61 11.30
CA GLN A 29 16.79 10.32 11.33
C GLN A 29 15.78 9.71 10.36
N TRP A 30 16.23 9.35 9.15
CA TRP A 30 15.38 8.66 8.18
C TRP A 30 14.91 7.28 8.67
N ALA A 31 15.78 6.49 9.29
CA ALA A 31 15.42 5.21 9.89
C ALA A 31 14.44 5.38 11.06
N GLU A 32 14.61 6.42 11.87
CA GLU A 32 13.70 6.77 12.96
C GLU A 32 12.30 7.13 12.42
N ILE A 33 12.21 7.94 11.37
CA ILE A 33 10.94 8.27 10.70
C ILE A 33 10.24 7.01 10.20
N GLN A 34 10.94 6.13 9.48
CA GLN A 34 10.36 4.87 8.99
C GLN A 34 9.86 3.97 10.13
N THR A 35 10.59 3.95 11.25
CA THR A 35 10.20 3.21 12.45
C THR A 35 8.93 3.79 13.06
N LYS A 36 8.84 5.12 13.20
CA LYS A 36 7.65 5.82 13.70
C LYS A 36 6.43 5.59 12.82
N VAL A 37 6.59 5.58 11.49
CA VAL A 37 5.49 5.26 10.56
C VAL A 37 5.03 3.82 10.75
N THR A 38 5.96 2.86 10.77
CA THR A 38 5.63 1.42 10.95
C THR A 38 4.96 1.15 12.30
N LYS A 39 5.34 1.87 13.36
CA LYS A 39 4.79 1.74 14.72
C LYS A 39 3.65 2.72 15.01
N GLY A 40 3.17 3.47 14.03
CA GLY A 40 2.18 4.54 14.24
C GLY A 40 0.91 4.07 14.93
N GLY A 41 0.34 2.93 14.52
CA GLY A 41 -0.87 2.37 15.14
C GLY A 41 -0.66 2.02 16.62
N ALA A 42 0.46 1.35 16.95
CA ALA A 42 0.81 1.01 18.32
C ALA A 42 1.05 2.27 19.18
N ASN A 43 1.69 3.29 18.61
CA ASN A 43 1.88 4.57 19.29
C ASN A 43 0.54 5.27 19.61
N ILE A 44 -0.42 5.25 18.68
CA ILE A 44 -1.77 5.80 18.95
C ILE A 44 -2.48 5.02 20.06
N ILE A 45 -2.35 3.69 20.09
CA ILE A 45 -2.90 2.88 21.18
C ILE A 45 -2.29 3.29 22.51
N ALA A 46 -0.96 3.42 22.58
CA ALA A 46 -0.26 3.83 23.78
C ALA A 46 -0.72 5.22 24.28
N LEU A 47 -0.95 6.17 23.38
CA LEU A 47 -1.35 7.54 23.72
C LEU A 47 -2.84 7.68 24.04
N ARG A 48 -3.73 6.92 23.39
CA ARG A 48 -5.19 7.10 23.47
C ARG A 48 -5.92 6.00 24.23
N GLY A 49 -5.21 4.94 24.63
CA GLY A 49 -5.78 3.74 25.25
C GLY A 49 -6.67 2.92 24.31
N ARG A 50 -6.63 3.18 23.00
CA ARG A 50 -7.42 2.49 21.96
C ARG A 50 -6.84 2.74 20.57
N SER A 51 -7.22 1.90 19.61
CA SER A 51 -6.83 2.05 18.20
C SER A 51 -7.26 3.39 17.60
N SER A 52 -6.56 3.82 16.55
CA SER A 52 -6.97 4.97 15.75
C SER A 52 -8.35 4.74 15.13
N PHE A 53 -9.21 5.74 15.19
CA PHE A 53 -10.55 5.67 14.60
C PHE A 53 -10.89 6.88 13.73
N GLN A 54 -10.37 8.06 14.05
CA GLN A 54 -10.65 9.29 13.28
C GLN A 54 -9.98 9.28 11.91
N SER A 55 -8.67 9.03 11.84
CA SER A 55 -7.96 9.01 10.55
C SER A 55 -8.38 7.85 9.64
N PRO A 56 -8.55 6.60 10.11
CA PRO A 56 -9.07 5.54 9.25
C PRO A 56 -10.49 5.87 8.75
N SER A 57 -11.37 6.37 9.63
CA SER A 57 -12.74 6.75 9.24
C SER A 57 -12.72 7.81 8.14
N TYR A 58 -12.02 8.93 8.35
CA TYR A 58 -11.97 10.01 7.38
C TYR A 58 -11.44 9.55 6.02
N VAL A 59 -10.31 8.83 6.00
CA VAL A 59 -9.69 8.36 4.76
C VAL A 59 -10.60 7.36 4.02
N SER A 60 -11.27 6.45 4.74
CA SER A 60 -12.23 5.53 4.12
C SER A 60 -13.44 6.26 3.52
N ILE A 61 -13.89 7.35 4.13
CA ILE A 61 -14.96 8.18 3.58
C ILE A 61 -14.49 8.95 2.34
N GLU A 62 -13.24 9.43 2.29
CA GLU A 62 -12.68 10.02 1.06
C GLU A 62 -12.66 9.00 -0.10
N MET A 63 -12.37 7.73 0.17
CA MET A 63 -12.37 6.67 -0.85
C MET A 63 -13.77 6.44 -1.44
N ILE A 64 -14.80 6.27 -0.61
CA ILE A 64 -16.17 6.05 -1.10
C ILE A 64 -16.73 7.30 -1.79
N ALA A 65 -16.41 8.51 -1.30
CA ALA A 65 -16.79 9.76 -1.95
C ALA A 65 -16.22 9.84 -3.38
N ALA A 66 -14.97 9.42 -3.58
CA ALA A 66 -14.38 9.32 -4.91
C ALA A 66 -15.07 8.28 -5.80
N ALA A 67 -15.39 7.11 -5.24
CA ALA A 67 -16.11 6.04 -5.93
C ALA A 67 -17.56 6.43 -6.29
N MET A 68 -18.15 7.40 -5.59
CA MET A 68 -19.47 7.96 -5.90
C MET A 68 -19.42 9.10 -6.93
N GLY A 69 -18.26 9.36 -7.55
CA GLY A 69 -18.09 10.44 -8.54
C GLY A 69 -17.78 11.81 -7.94
N GLY A 70 -17.45 11.86 -6.65
CA GLY A 70 -16.93 13.07 -6.00
C GLY A 70 -15.46 13.34 -6.34
N LYS A 71 -14.77 14.03 -5.43
CA LYS A 71 -13.36 14.36 -5.60
C LYS A 71 -12.51 13.07 -5.69
N PRO A 72 -11.57 12.96 -6.65
CA PRO A 72 -10.70 11.78 -6.75
C PRO A 72 -9.90 11.51 -5.47
N PHE A 73 -9.83 10.25 -5.08
CA PHE A 73 -8.96 9.79 -4.00
C PHE A 73 -7.50 9.80 -4.48
N ARG A 74 -6.61 10.38 -3.68
CA ARG A 74 -5.24 10.74 -4.08
C ARG A 74 -4.14 10.01 -3.31
N TRP A 75 -4.51 8.98 -2.57
CA TRP A 75 -3.58 8.15 -1.79
C TRP A 75 -3.58 6.72 -2.32
N PRO A 76 -2.53 5.94 -2.05
CA PRO A 76 -2.53 4.51 -2.34
C PRO A 76 -3.72 3.82 -1.67
N ALA A 77 -4.29 2.83 -2.35
CA ALA A 77 -5.38 2.01 -1.85
C ALA A 77 -5.06 0.53 -2.05
N GLY A 78 -5.65 -0.32 -1.21
CA GLY A 78 -5.62 -1.77 -1.42
C GLY A 78 -6.47 -2.13 -2.63
N ALA A 79 -5.87 -2.73 -3.65
CA ALA A 79 -6.55 -3.13 -4.87
C ALA A 79 -6.08 -4.53 -5.31
N TYR A 80 -6.89 -5.19 -6.14
CA TYR A 80 -6.53 -6.46 -6.76
C TYR A 80 -5.45 -6.21 -7.82
N VAL A 81 -4.32 -6.88 -7.68
CA VAL A 81 -3.18 -6.78 -8.61
C VAL A 81 -3.00 -8.10 -9.33
N SER A 82 -3.11 -8.04 -10.65
CA SER A 82 -2.83 -9.10 -11.61
C SER A 82 -2.28 -8.46 -12.88
N ASN A 83 -0.95 -8.34 -12.95
CA ASN A 83 -0.22 -7.61 -13.99
C ASN A 83 0.98 -8.37 -14.57
N GLY A 84 1.11 -9.67 -14.27
CA GLY A 84 2.17 -10.55 -14.74
C GLY A 84 3.45 -10.51 -13.90
N LYS A 85 3.71 -9.42 -13.17
CA LYS A 85 4.81 -9.36 -12.17
C LYS A 85 4.29 -9.68 -10.78
N PHE A 86 3.12 -9.14 -10.44
CA PHE A 86 2.41 -9.38 -9.20
C PHE A 86 1.00 -9.86 -9.54
N ASP A 87 0.63 -11.04 -9.06
CA ASP A 87 -0.63 -11.67 -9.44
C ASP A 87 -1.39 -12.26 -8.26
N HIS A 88 -2.72 -12.31 -8.41
CA HIS A 88 -3.64 -12.96 -7.47
C HIS A 88 -3.49 -12.45 -6.03
N ILE A 89 -3.39 -11.12 -5.87
CA ILE A 89 -3.17 -10.53 -4.55
C ILE A 89 -3.90 -9.20 -4.38
N MET A 90 -4.31 -8.91 -3.15
CA MET A 90 -4.71 -7.57 -2.72
C MET A 90 -3.50 -6.90 -2.06
N MET A 91 -3.06 -5.76 -2.59
CA MET A 91 -1.96 -4.99 -2.00
C MET A 91 -2.16 -3.49 -2.17
N ALA A 92 -1.51 -2.70 -1.30
CA ALA A 92 -1.48 -1.26 -1.48
C ALA A 92 -0.74 -0.93 -2.78
N TRP A 93 -1.39 -0.15 -3.64
CA TRP A 93 -0.88 0.23 -4.95
C TRP A 93 -1.19 1.70 -5.24
N GLU A 94 -0.45 2.31 -6.17
CA GLU A 94 -0.80 3.61 -6.72
C GLU A 94 -2.08 3.46 -7.54
N THR A 95 -3.16 4.08 -7.10
CA THR A 95 -4.48 3.87 -7.70
C THR A 95 -5.16 5.18 -8.07
N SER A 96 -6.16 5.06 -8.94
CA SER A 96 -7.18 6.08 -9.15
C SER A 96 -8.52 5.49 -8.76
N ILE A 97 -9.22 6.11 -7.81
CA ILE A 97 -10.60 5.75 -7.47
C ILE A 97 -11.51 6.84 -8.00
N THR A 98 -12.48 6.44 -8.83
CA THR A 98 -13.47 7.31 -9.48
C THR A 98 -14.83 6.61 -9.52
N LYS A 99 -15.84 7.21 -10.16
CA LYS A 99 -17.15 6.57 -10.39
C LYS A 99 -17.09 5.21 -11.10
N ASP A 100 -16.03 4.97 -11.88
CA ASP A 100 -15.81 3.73 -12.62
C ASP A 100 -15.07 2.67 -11.78
N GLY A 101 -14.86 2.94 -10.49
CA GLY A 101 -14.18 2.05 -9.55
C GLY A 101 -12.70 2.37 -9.40
N VAL A 102 -11.91 1.33 -9.09
CA VAL A 102 -10.47 1.41 -8.84
C VAL A 102 -9.68 1.00 -10.08
N ALA A 103 -8.69 1.80 -10.46
CA ALA A 103 -7.72 1.48 -11.49
C ALA A 103 -6.30 1.54 -10.93
N LEU A 104 -5.48 0.53 -11.27
CA LEU A 104 -4.05 0.53 -10.95
C LEU A 104 -3.33 1.51 -11.88
N LYS A 105 -2.38 2.27 -11.34
CA LYS A 105 -1.43 3.04 -12.16
C LYS A 105 -0.07 2.34 -12.17
N GLU A 106 0.74 2.72 -13.16
CA GLU A 106 2.14 2.33 -13.21
C GLU A 106 2.90 2.97 -12.04
N ILE A 107 3.70 2.16 -11.35
CA ILE A 107 4.62 2.63 -10.31
C ILE A 107 6.02 2.49 -10.86
N LYS A 108 6.81 3.56 -10.79
CA LYS A 108 8.24 3.55 -11.11
C LYS A 108 9.02 3.92 -9.85
N GLY A 109 9.82 2.99 -9.37
CA GLY A 109 10.73 3.20 -8.25
C GLY A 109 12.17 2.95 -8.67
N THR A 110 13.09 3.07 -7.71
CA THR A 110 14.45 2.57 -7.88
C THR A 110 14.48 1.04 -7.80
N PRO A 111 15.54 0.37 -8.28
CA PRO A 111 15.69 -1.08 -8.14
C PRO A 111 15.52 -1.58 -6.70
N GLU A 112 15.98 -0.81 -5.71
CA GLU A 112 15.84 -1.13 -4.29
C GLU A 112 14.38 -1.04 -3.81
N GLU A 113 13.64 -0.04 -4.27
CA GLU A 113 12.22 0.15 -3.95
C GLU A 113 11.35 -0.96 -4.59
N GLU A 114 11.69 -1.37 -5.81
CA GLU A 114 11.05 -2.51 -6.48
C GLU A 114 11.34 -3.84 -5.77
N ALA A 115 12.59 -4.07 -5.35
CA ALA A 115 12.95 -5.26 -4.58
C ALA A 115 12.24 -5.30 -3.22
N ALA A 116 12.07 -4.16 -2.56
CA ALA A 116 11.30 -4.05 -1.32
C ALA A 116 9.81 -4.37 -1.55
N LEU A 117 9.23 -3.90 -2.65
CA LEU A 117 7.86 -4.21 -3.05
C LEU A 117 7.68 -5.71 -3.32
N GLU A 118 8.63 -6.35 -4.02
CA GLU A 118 8.62 -7.79 -4.27
C GLU A 118 8.70 -8.61 -2.98
N LYS A 119 9.51 -8.17 -2.01
CA LYS A 119 9.55 -8.79 -0.68
C LYS A 119 8.21 -8.65 0.04
N SER A 120 7.55 -7.49 -0.05
CA SER A 120 6.20 -7.29 0.50
C SER A 120 5.19 -8.23 -0.16
N TYR A 121 5.24 -8.34 -1.49
CA TYR A 121 4.38 -9.24 -2.26
C TYR A 121 4.55 -10.70 -1.82
N LYS A 122 5.78 -11.22 -1.74
CA LYS A 122 6.06 -12.60 -1.29
C LYS A 122 5.47 -12.90 0.09
N HIS A 123 5.57 -11.93 1.01
CA HIS A 123 4.97 -12.07 2.33
C HIS A 123 3.43 -12.13 2.28
N LEU A 124 2.80 -11.31 1.43
CA LEU A 124 1.35 -11.33 1.23
C LEU A 124 0.87 -12.64 0.57
N CYS A 125 1.62 -13.16 -0.40
CA CYS A 125 1.33 -14.46 -1.02
C CYS A 125 1.38 -15.60 -0.01
N ALA A 126 2.39 -15.62 0.88
CA ALA A 126 2.45 -16.62 1.94
C ALA A 126 1.19 -16.58 2.83
N LEU A 127 0.75 -15.38 3.23
CA LEU A 127 -0.48 -15.24 4.01
C LEU A 127 -1.73 -15.67 3.23
N ARG A 128 -1.83 -15.34 1.94
CA ARG A 128 -2.93 -15.81 1.07
C ARG A 128 -2.95 -17.35 1.01
N ASP A 129 -1.80 -17.96 0.81
CA ASP A 129 -1.67 -19.41 0.67
C ASP A 129 -2.00 -20.13 2.00
N GLU A 130 -1.69 -19.53 3.15
CA GLU A 130 -2.18 -19.99 4.46
C GLU A 130 -3.72 -19.94 4.56
N VAL A 131 -4.36 -18.86 4.08
CA VAL A 131 -5.82 -18.73 4.06
C VAL A 131 -6.48 -19.74 3.10
N ILE A 132 -5.82 -20.07 1.99
CA ILE A 132 -6.24 -21.15 1.10
C ILE A 132 -6.13 -22.50 1.81
N ALA A 133 -5.02 -22.77 2.51
CA ALA A 133 -4.82 -24.01 3.25
C ALA A 133 -5.84 -24.21 4.39
N MET A 134 -6.33 -23.12 4.98
CA MET A 134 -7.43 -23.14 5.96
C MET A 134 -8.82 -23.40 5.33
N GLY A 135 -8.91 -23.48 4.00
CA GLY A 135 -10.17 -23.68 3.26
C GLY A 135 -11.08 -22.45 3.23
N VAL A 136 -10.57 -21.28 3.61
CA VAL A 136 -11.34 -20.02 3.59
C VAL A 136 -11.38 -19.43 2.18
N LEU A 137 -10.28 -19.53 1.44
CA LEU A 137 -10.20 -19.17 0.03
C LEU A 137 -10.04 -20.44 -0.84
N PRO A 138 -10.67 -20.50 -2.02
CA PRO A 138 -10.44 -21.60 -2.95
C PRO A 138 -9.01 -21.55 -3.52
N PRO A 139 -8.50 -22.66 -4.09
CA PRO A 139 -7.25 -22.68 -4.83
C PRO A 139 -7.24 -21.62 -5.96
N ILE A 140 -6.10 -20.98 -6.19
CA ILE A 140 -5.95 -19.91 -7.20
C ILE A 140 -6.40 -20.39 -8.59
N SER A 141 -6.12 -21.64 -8.94
CA SER A 141 -6.52 -22.26 -10.21
C SER A 141 -8.03 -22.26 -10.46
N GLU A 142 -8.84 -22.09 -9.43
CA GLU A 142 -10.31 -22.06 -9.53
C GLU A 142 -10.87 -20.63 -9.61
N TRP A 143 -10.06 -19.61 -9.32
CA TRP A 143 -10.57 -18.23 -9.19
C TRP A 143 -11.19 -17.70 -10.48
N HIS A 144 -10.56 -17.94 -11.63
CA HIS A 144 -11.08 -17.50 -12.93
C HIS A 144 -12.40 -18.19 -13.28
N ALA A 145 -12.55 -19.47 -12.93
CA ALA A 145 -13.79 -20.21 -13.16
C ALA A 145 -14.94 -19.67 -12.29
N LEU A 146 -14.63 -19.21 -11.08
CA LEU A 146 -15.59 -18.59 -10.17
C LEU A 146 -15.94 -17.15 -10.57
N ASN A 147 -14.98 -16.39 -11.08
CA ASN A 147 -15.19 -15.03 -11.57
C ASN A 147 -14.30 -14.76 -12.80
N PRO A 148 -14.87 -14.63 -14.02
CA PRO A 148 -14.10 -14.44 -15.24
C PRO A 148 -13.35 -13.10 -15.30
N ASN A 149 -13.65 -12.16 -14.41
CA ASN A 149 -12.93 -10.89 -14.28
C ASN A 149 -11.64 -11.01 -13.46
N ILE A 150 -11.45 -12.12 -12.75
CA ILE A 150 -10.22 -12.43 -12.01
C ILE A 150 -9.28 -13.16 -12.96
N LYS A 151 -8.13 -12.56 -13.23
CA LYS A 151 -7.06 -13.11 -14.06
C LYS A 151 -5.85 -13.47 -13.21
#